data_AF-A0A1I2ABG0-F1
#
_entry.id   AF-A0A1I2ABG0-F1
#
_cell.length_a   1.000
_cell.length_b   1.000
_cell.length_c   1.000
_cell.angle_alpha   90.00
_cell.angle_beta   90.00
_cell.angle_gamma   90.00
#
_symmetry.space_group_name_H-M   'P 1'
#
loop_
_entity.id
_entity.type
_entity.pdbx_description
1 polymer ?
#
loop_
_entity_poly.entity_id
_entity_poly.type
_entity_poly.pdbx_seq_one_letter_code
_entity_poly.pdbx_strand_id
1 'polypeptide(L)'
;MHVLCFILEGEASLLIDGVLCRIRPFELYLLVPGMIVDIPDRCSTITYYGLFFEPVMLMKEGKRFEGVKSLSLSGAFLPGHIPIRQPQQVLQRLLHMYDQSRGAARADAFSLRLLLEEFISFIIANAPEQRAASDERIERSILYMKENYMRKINIDHLAEAAEMTTTAYSRLFRKMKVASPIEYLSQIRMDKAKQIFD
;
A
#
# COMPACT_ATOMS: atom_id res chain seq x y z
N MET A 1 -8.50 8.20 -0.50
CA MET A 1 -9.30 6.97 -0.66
C MET A 1 -8.42 5.91 -1.30
N HIS A 2 -8.29 4.78 -0.61
CA HIS A 2 -7.55 3.60 -1.05
C HIS A 2 -8.55 2.58 -1.60
N VAL A 3 -8.09 1.74 -2.51
CA VAL A 3 -8.91 0.70 -3.15
C VAL A 3 -8.20 -0.64 -3.11
N LEU A 4 -8.86 -1.66 -2.57
CA LEU A 4 -8.47 -3.05 -2.77
C LEU A 4 -9.31 -3.64 -3.91
N CYS A 5 -8.64 -4.10 -4.96
CA CYS A 5 -9.25 -4.69 -6.14
C CYS A 5 -8.94 -6.18 -6.18
N PHE A 6 -9.96 -7.02 -6.07
CA PHE A 6 -9.86 -8.47 -6.23
C PHE A 6 -10.44 -8.90 -7.57
N ILE A 7 -9.62 -9.52 -8.40
CA ILE A 7 -9.99 -9.88 -9.77
C ILE A 7 -10.75 -11.20 -9.76
N LEU A 8 -11.93 -11.23 -10.37
CA LEU A 8 -12.76 -12.43 -10.49
C LEU A 8 -12.49 -13.16 -11.80
N GLU A 9 -12.57 -12.43 -12.91
CA GLU A 9 -12.53 -12.99 -14.25
C GLU A 9 -11.86 -12.03 -15.23
N GLY A 10 -11.35 -12.59 -16.31
CA GLY A 10 -10.62 -11.86 -17.35
C GLY A 10 -9.13 -11.70 -17.03
N GLU A 11 -8.36 -11.47 -18.09
CA GLU A 11 -6.94 -11.11 -18.00
C GLU A 11 -6.75 -9.80 -18.74
N ALA A 12 -5.95 -8.89 -18.18
CA ALA A 12 -5.73 -7.57 -18.74
C ALA A 12 -4.27 -7.15 -18.55
N SER A 13 -3.76 -6.31 -19.44
CA SER A 13 -2.48 -5.61 -19.20
C SER A 13 -2.79 -4.15 -18.93
N LEU A 14 -2.48 -3.69 -17.72
CA LEU A 14 -2.68 -2.31 -17.29
C LEU A 14 -1.32 -1.61 -17.14
N LEU A 15 -1.28 -0.30 -17.35
CA LEU A 15 -0.13 0.52 -17.00
C LEU A 15 -0.37 1.13 -15.63
N ILE A 16 0.36 0.68 -14.62
CA ILE A 16 0.30 1.20 -13.26
C ILE A 16 1.55 2.04 -13.03
N ASP A 17 1.40 3.35 -12.86
CA ASP A 17 2.48 4.35 -12.81
C ASP A 17 3.47 4.23 -13.99
N GLY A 18 2.92 3.95 -15.18
CA GLY A 18 3.68 3.73 -16.41
C GLY A 18 4.41 2.39 -16.50
N VAL A 19 4.22 1.47 -15.56
CA VAL A 19 4.75 0.11 -15.61
C VAL A 19 3.66 -0.83 -16.12
N LEU A 20 3.95 -1.59 -17.17
CA LEU A 20 3.03 -2.58 -17.71
C LEU A 20 2.91 -3.77 -16.73
N CYS A 21 1.73 -3.96 -16.17
CA CYS A 21 1.36 -4.99 -15.23
C CYS A 21 0.29 -5.89 -15.84
N ARG A 22 0.52 -7.20 -15.88
CA ARG A 22 -0.50 -8.18 -16.28
C ARG A 22 -1.31 -8.59 -15.06
N ILE A 23 -2.61 -8.43 -15.16
CA ILE A 23 -3.60 -8.76 -14.15
C ILE A 23 -4.28 -10.08 -14.50
N ARG A 24 -4.46 -10.95 -13.51
CA ARG A 24 -5.06 -12.27 -13.67
C ARG A 24 -6.19 -12.52 -12.66
N PRO A 25 -7.09 -13.48 -12.92
CA PRO A 25 -8.09 -13.91 -11.96
C PRO A 25 -7.48 -14.32 -10.62
N PHE A 26 -8.20 -14.01 -9.54
CA PHE A 26 -7.83 -14.31 -8.16
C PHE A 26 -6.60 -13.59 -7.62
N GLU A 27 -6.16 -12.51 -8.29
CA GLU A 27 -5.15 -11.60 -7.76
C GLU A 27 -5.78 -10.45 -6.98
N LEU A 28 -5.05 -9.93 -5.98
CA LEU A 28 -5.45 -8.79 -5.16
C LEU A 28 -4.48 -7.63 -5.39
N TYR A 29 -5.03 -6.43 -5.59
CA TYR A 29 -4.25 -5.21 -5.81
C TYR A 29 -4.66 -4.11 -4.84
N LEU A 30 -3.70 -3.41 -4.24
CA LEU A 30 -3.92 -2.19 -3.49
C LEU A 30 -3.55 -0.98 -4.34
N LEU A 31 -4.54 -0.15 -4.67
CA LEU A 31 -4.37 1.12 -5.33
C LEU A 31 -4.50 2.24 -4.30
N VAL A 32 -3.53 3.13 -4.25
CA VAL A 32 -3.47 4.23 -3.29
C VAL A 32 -3.59 5.59 -4.00
N PRO A 33 -4.00 6.66 -3.30
CA PRO A 33 -4.06 8.00 -3.88
C PRO A 33 -2.74 8.41 -4.55
N GLY A 34 -2.83 8.91 -5.78
CA GLY A 34 -1.67 9.36 -6.57
C GLY A 34 -1.13 8.32 -7.54
N MET A 35 -1.59 7.07 -7.50
CA MET A 35 -1.30 6.09 -8.54
C MET A 35 -2.10 6.40 -9.81
N ILE A 36 -1.45 6.26 -10.96
CA ILE A 36 -2.09 6.38 -12.28
C ILE A 36 -2.27 4.97 -12.83
N VAL A 37 -3.50 4.63 -13.22
CA VAL A 37 -3.84 3.35 -13.84
C VAL A 37 -4.39 3.62 -15.24
N ASP A 38 -3.58 3.37 -16.26
CA ASP A 38 -4.01 3.47 -17.65
C ASP A 38 -4.40 2.09 -18.19
N ILE A 39 -5.54 2.06 -18.88
CA ILE A 39 -6.06 0.87 -19.54
C ILE A 39 -5.82 1.05 -21.04
N PRO A 40 -4.96 0.23 -21.67
CA PRO A 40 -4.72 0.33 -23.11
C PRO A 40 -6.00 0.11 -23.92
N ASP A 41 -6.13 0.77 -25.08
CA ASP A 41 -7.34 0.73 -25.92
C ASP A 41 -7.81 -0.68 -26.35
N ARG A 42 -6.91 -1.67 -26.32
CA ARG A 42 -7.19 -3.08 -26.63
C ARG A 42 -7.04 -3.97 -25.40
N CYS A 43 -7.74 -3.63 -24.33
CA CYS A 43 -7.78 -4.45 -23.12
C CYS A 43 -9.04 -5.33 -23.10
N SER A 44 -8.87 -6.60 -22.72
CA SER A 44 -9.99 -7.49 -22.43
C SER A 44 -10.79 -6.99 -21.23
N THR A 45 -12.09 -7.31 -21.20
CA THR A 45 -12.94 -7.00 -20.06
C THR A 45 -12.51 -7.80 -18.84
N ILE A 46 -12.41 -7.12 -17.70
CA ILE A 46 -12.16 -7.75 -16.40
C ILE A 46 -13.35 -7.50 -15.47
N THR A 47 -13.65 -8.49 -14.64
CA THR A 47 -14.65 -8.40 -13.57
C THR A 47 -13.91 -8.43 -12.24
N TYR A 48 -14.24 -7.53 -11.31
CA TYR A 48 -13.55 -7.42 -10.03
C TYR A 48 -14.48 -6.94 -8.91
N TYR A 49 -14.12 -7.27 -7.67
CA TYR A 49 -14.66 -6.60 -6.48
C TYR A 49 -13.72 -5.46 -6.06
N GLY A 50 -14.29 -4.27 -5.87
CA GLY A 50 -13.58 -3.09 -5.37
C GLY A 50 -14.03 -2.75 -3.95
N LEU A 51 -13.08 -2.71 -3.02
CA LEU A 51 -13.29 -2.26 -1.64
C LEU A 51 -12.61 -0.91 -1.43
N PHE A 52 -13.39 0.09 -1.04
CA PHE A 52 -12.92 1.47 -0.85
C PHE A 52 -12.85 1.82 0.63
N PHE A 53 -11.73 2.42 1.05
CA PHE A 53 -11.52 2.78 2.46
C PHE A 53 -10.55 3.95 2.63
N GLU A 54 -10.50 4.50 3.84
CA GLU A 54 -9.55 5.54 4.23
C GLU A 54 -8.72 5.09 5.43
N PRO A 55 -7.37 5.09 5.35
CA PRO A 55 -6.54 4.78 6.49
C PRO A 55 -6.56 5.93 7.49
N VAL A 56 -6.66 5.62 8.78
CA VAL A 56 -6.56 6.59 9.87
C VAL A 56 -5.47 6.14 10.82
N MET A 57 -4.52 7.02 11.10
CA MET A 57 -3.49 6.82 12.11
C MET A 57 -3.92 7.53 13.40
N LEU A 58 -3.87 6.81 14.52
CA LEU A 58 -4.06 7.42 15.83
C LEU A 58 -2.73 7.99 16.30
N MET A 59 -2.66 9.32 16.39
CA MET A 59 -1.53 10.02 16.98
C MET A 59 -1.88 10.38 18.42
N LYS A 60 -0.95 10.12 19.35
CA LYS A 60 -1.11 10.56 20.74
C LYS A 60 -0.48 11.94 20.86
N GLU A 61 -1.27 12.94 21.27
CA GLU A 61 -0.79 14.26 21.60
C GLU A 61 -1.11 14.52 23.09
N GLY A 62 -0.08 14.40 23.93
CA GLY A 62 -0.23 14.41 25.39
C GLY A 62 -1.12 13.27 25.92
N LYS A 63 -2.29 13.60 26.50
CA LYS A 63 -3.27 12.62 27.02
C LYS A 63 -4.41 12.30 26.04
N ARG A 64 -4.41 12.90 24.84
CA ARG A 64 -5.48 12.72 23.84
C ARG A 64 -4.97 11.92 22.67
N PHE A 65 -5.89 11.17 22.05
CA PHE A 65 -5.66 10.51 20.78
C PHE A 65 -6.40 11.28 19.69
N GLU A 66 -5.69 11.69 18.65
CA GLU A 66 -6.25 12.31 17.47
C GLU A 66 -6.11 11.37 16.27
N GLY A 67 -7.20 11.21 15.52
CA GLY A 67 -7.20 10.42 14.29
C GLY A 67 -6.81 11.29 13.10
N VAL A 68 -5.64 11.04 12.53
CA VAL A 68 -5.15 11.75 11.33
C VAL A 68 -5.28 10.82 10.13
N LYS A 69 -5.86 11.31 9.02
CA LYS A 69 -5.90 10.54 7.78
C LYS A 69 -4.47 10.23 7.32
N SER A 70 -4.19 8.97 7.04
CA SER A 70 -2.88 8.52 6.57
C SER A 70 -2.93 8.16 5.08
N LEU A 71 -1.88 8.52 4.35
CA LEU A 71 -1.68 8.10 2.97
C LEU A 71 -1.09 6.69 2.87
N SER A 72 -0.48 6.21 3.96
CA SER A 72 0.22 4.92 4.01
C SER A 72 -0.47 3.97 4.98
N LEU A 73 -0.60 2.70 4.58
CA LEU A 73 -0.91 1.61 5.49
C LEU A 73 0.38 1.19 6.20
N SER A 74 0.33 1.03 7.51
CA SER A 74 1.46 0.50 8.27
C SER A 74 1.71 -0.97 7.91
N GLY A 75 2.97 -1.39 7.83
CA GLY A 75 3.35 -2.80 7.69
C GLY A 75 3.59 -3.30 6.25
N ALA A 76 3.20 -4.55 5.99
CA ALA A 76 3.49 -5.32 4.77
C ALA A 76 2.61 -4.98 3.54
N PHE A 77 1.65 -4.06 3.69
CA PHE A 77 0.79 -3.62 2.59
C PHE A 77 1.52 -2.61 1.70
N LEU A 78 2.25 -3.14 0.72
CA LEU A 78 2.80 -2.33 -0.36
C LEU A 78 1.71 -2.12 -1.43
N PRO A 79 1.63 -0.91 -2.02
CA PRO A 79 0.77 -0.68 -3.17
C PRO A 79 1.11 -1.60 -4.34
N GLY A 80 0.12 -1.85 -5.19
CA GLY A 80 0.21 -2.78 -6.31
C GLY A 80 -0.23 -4.19 -5.91
N HIS A 81 0.38 -5.20 -6.52
CA HIS A 81 -0.01 -6.60 -6.32
C HIS A 81 0.30 -7.07 -4.90
N ILE A 82 -0.73 -7.57 -4.21
CA ILE A 82 -0.63 -8.19 -2.89
C ILE A 82 -0.68 -9.70 -3.10
N PRO A 83 0.40 -10.43 -2.78
CA PRO A 83 0.39 -11.87 -2.90
C PRO A 83 -0.52 -12.48 -1.83
N ILE A 84 -1.41 -13.38 -2.25
CA ILE A 84 -2.36 -14.06 -1.37
C ILE A 84 -2.21 -15.57 -1.48
N ARG A 85 -2.23 -16.27 -0.34
CA ARG A 85 -2.16 -17.75 -0.30
C ARG A 85 -3.51 -18.41 -0.57
N GLN A 86 -4.60 -17.79 -0.14
CA GLN A 86 -5.94 -18.39 -0.10
C GLN A 86 -6.98 -17.50 -0.79
N PRO A 87 -6.99 -17.42 -2.14
CA PRO A 87 -7.87 -16.52 -2.88
C PRO A 87 -9.36 -16.75 -2.63
N GLN A 88 -9.77 -18.00 -2.44
CA GLN A 88 -11.17 -18.33 -2.13
C GLN A 88 -11.60 -17.73 -0.79
N GLN A 89 -10.73 -17.77 0.22
CA GLN A 89 -11.01 -17.20 1.53
C GLN A 89 -11.05 -15.66 1.51
N VAL A 90 -10.27 -15.04 0.63
CA VAL A 90 -10.34 -13.60 0.36
C VAL A 90 -11.69 -13.25 -0.26
N LEU A 91 -12.08 -13.98 -1.31
CA LEU A 91 -13.36 -13.79 -1.99
C LEU A 91 -14.56 -13.95 -1.04
N GLN A 92 -14.58 -14.99 -0.20
CA GLN A 92 -15.67 -15.21 0.76
C GLN A 92 -15.84 -14.03 1.74
N ARG A 93 -14.73 -13.45 2.23
CA ARG A 93 -14.78 -12.27 3.11
C ARG A 93 -15.26 -11.02 2.38
N LEU A 94 -14.82 -10.83 1.13
CA LEU A 94 -15.29 -9.72 0.28
C LEU A 94 -16.80 -9.83 0.01
N LEU A 95 -17.30 -11.01 -0.33
CA LEU A 95 -18.72 -11.27 -0.52
C LEU A 95 -19.50 -11.00 0.77
N HIS A 96 -19.00 -11.48 1.91
CA HIS A 96 -19.64 -11.22 3.20
C HIS A 96 -19.76 -9.71 3.51
N MET A 97 -18.68 -8.94 3.30
CA MET A 97 -18.71 -7.48 3.44
C MET A 97 -19.66 -6.82 2.44
N TYR A 98 -19.68 -7.29 1.19
CA TYR A 98 -20.56 -6.78 0.14
C TYR A 98 -22.04 -7.02 0.47
N ASP A 99 -22.41 -8.22 0.89
CA ASP A 99 -23.79 -8.56 1.28
C ASP A 99 -24.24 -7.75 2.49
N GLN A 100 -23.37 -7.61 3.51
CA GLN A 100 -23.67 -6.76 4.67
C GLN A 100 -23.88 -5.31 4.25
N SER A 101 -23.06 -4.76 3.35
CA SER A 101 -23.20 -3.38 2.87
C SER A 101 -24.53 -3.10 2.14
N ARG A 102 -25.15 -4.14 1.55
CA ARG A 102 -26.42 -4.03 0.81
C ARG A 102 -27.67 -4.30 1.65
N GLY A 103 -27.52 -4.89 2.84
CA GLY A 103 -28.62 -5.17 3.76
C GLY A 103 -29.30 -3.87 4.22
N ALA A 104 -30.58 -3.69 3.87
CA ALA A 104 -31.36 -2.46 4.02
C ALA A 104 -31.58 -1.97 5.47
N ALA A 105 -31.17 -2.73 6.49
CA ALA A 105 -31.14 -2.28 7.87
C ALA A 105 -29.68 -1.93 8.19
N ARG A 106 -29.26 -0.69 7.82
CA ARG A 106 -27.93 -0.10 8.06
C ARG A 106 -26.89 -1.14 8.44
N ALA A 107 -26.11 -1.62 7.48
CA ALA A 107 -24.79 -2.14 7.81
C ALA A 107 -24.17 -1.14 8.80
N ASP A 108 -24.05 -1.53 10.07
CA ASP A 108 -23.54 -0.62 11.07
C ASP A 108 -22.14 -0.26 10.59
N ALA A 109 -21.86 1.04 10.46
CA ALA A 109 -20.55 1.50 10.00
C ALA A 109 -19.44 0.90 10.89
N PHE A 110 -19.77 0.61 12.16
CA PHE A 110 -18.92 -0.14 13.05
C PHE A 110 -18.73 -1.61 12.64
N SER A 111 -19.78 -2.34 12.27
CA SER A 111 -19.68 -3.72 11.77
C SER A 111 -18.86 -3.82 10.49
N LEU A 112 -19.10 -2.94 9.51
CA LEU A 112 -18.29 -2.91 8.28
C LEU A 112 -16.83 -2.57 8.58
N ARG A 113 -16.59 -1.65 9.52
CA ARG A 113 -15.23 -1.34 9.98
C ARG A 113 -14.57 -2.56 10.62
N LEU A 114 -15.27 -3.28 11.50
CA LEU A 114 -14.74 -4.48 12.15
C LEU A 114 -14.39 -5.56 11.11
N LEU A 115 -15.28 -5.81 10.15
CA LEU A 115 -15.03 -6.77 9.07
C LEU A 115 -13.82 -6.36 8.20
N LEU A 116 -13.65 -5.07 7.94
CA LEU A 116 -12.47 -4.56 7.24
C LEU A 116 -11.19 -4.80 8.03
N GLU A 117 -11.17 -4.49 9.33
CA GLU A 117 -10.00 -4.72 10.18
C GLU A 117 -9.64 -6.21 10.25
N GLU A 118 -10.64 -7.10 10.39
CA GLU A 118 -10.46 -8.55 10.36
C GLU A 118 -9.92 -9.03 8.99
N PHE A 119 -10.44 -8.47 7.90
CA PHE A 119 -9.99 -8.78 6.55
C PHE A 119 -8.52 -8.37 6.33
N ILE A 120 -8.16 -7.14 6.70
CA ILE A 120 -6.79 -6.64 6.60
C ILE A 120 -5.84 -7.48 7.46
N SER A 121 -6.23 -7.81 8.69
CA SER A 121 -5.47 -8.70 9.58
C SER A 121 -5.27 -10.09 8.96
N PHE A 122 -6.32 -10.66 8.36
CA PHE A 122 -6.25 -11.95 7.67
C PHE A 122 -5.24 -11.92 6.52
N ILE A 123 -5.24 -10.87 5.69
CA ILE A 123 -4.29 -10.72 4.59
C ILE A 123 -2.86 -10.64 5.11
N ILE A 124 -2.60 -9.90 6.20
CA ILE A 124 -1.25 -9.78 6.80
C ILE A 124 -0.78 -11.14 7.34
N ALA A 125 -1.63 -11.82 8.10
CA ALA A 125 -1.29 -13.09 8.72
C ALA A 125 -1.07 -14.22 7.70
N ASN A 126 -1.73 -14.15 6.55
CA ASN A 126 -1.65 -15.15 5.49
C ASN A 126 -0.85 -14.68 4.27
N ALA A 127 -0.17 -13.53 4.40
CA ALA A 127 0.79 -13.10 3.41
C ALA A 127 1.85 -14.20 3.29
N PRO A 128 2.16 -14.66 2.07
CA PRO A 128 3.24 -15.60 1.91
C PRO A 128 4.54 -15.03 2.46
N GLU A 129 5.34 -15.88 3.13
CA GLU A 129 6.73 -15.61 3.56
C GLU A 129 7.68 -15.27 2.40
N GLN A 130 7.14 -15.02 1.22
CA GLN A 130 7.83 -14.19 0.26
C GLN A 130 8.24 -12.94 1.01
N ARG A 131 9.55 -12.81 1.29
CA ARG A 131 10.26 -11.54 1.27
C ARG A 131 9.45 -10.70 0.32
N ALA A 132 8.77 -9.69 0.85
CA ALA A 132 7.92 -8.83 0.05
C ALA A 132 8.70 -8.51 -1.22
N ALA A 133 8.06 -8.09 -2.29
CA ALA A 133 8.79 -7.44 -3.37
C ALA A 133 9.51 -6.14 -2.90
N SER A 134 9.92 -6.04 -1.63
CA SER A 134 11.00 -5.20 -1.18
C SER A 134 12.25 -5.51 -1.97
N ASP A 135 12.52 -4.59 -2.89
CA ASP A 135 13.83 -4.49 -3.46
C ASP A 135 14.81 -4.20 -2.31
N GLU A 136 15.70 -5.15 -2.05
CA GLU A 136 16.69 -5.08 -0.97
C GLU A 136 17.51 -3.78 -1.04
N ARG A 137 17.65 -3.20 -2.24
CA ARG A 137 18.30 -1.89 -2.46
C ARG A 137 17.52 -0.75 -1.81
N ILE A 138 16.19 -0.79 -1.90
CA ILE A 138 15.30 0.19 -1.26
C ILE A 138 15.26 -0.02 0.26
N GLU A 139 15.29 -1.27 0.74
CA GLU A 139 15.36 -1.54 2.18
C GLU A 139 16.68 -1.05 2.78
N ARG A 140 17.81 -1.36 2.14
CA ARG A 140 19.13 -0.84 2.52
C ARG A 140 19.16 0.68 2.54
N SER A 141 18.55 1.32 1.54
CA SER A 141 18.42 2.78 1.51
C SER A 141 17.64 3.32 2.71
N ILE A 142 16.52 2.70 3.06
CA ILE A 142 15.69 3.12 4.19
C ILE A 142 16.41 2.92 5.52
N LEU A 143 17.12 1.80 5.68
CA LEU A 143 17.95 1.55 6.87
C LEU A 143 19.00 2.65 7.02
N TYR A 144 19.74 2.92 5.94
CA TYR A 144 20.73 4.00 5.93
C TYR A 144 20.12 5.36 6.27
N MET A 145 18.95 5.70 5.69
CA MET A 145 18.23 6.92 6.00
C MET A 145 17.86 7.01 7.48
N LYS A 146 17.37 5.92 8.09
CA LYS A 146 16.99 5.88 9.51
C LYS A 146 18.19 6.01 10.46
N GLU A 147 19.35 5.49 10.07
CA GLU A 147 20.58 5.60 10.85
C GLU A 147 21.24 6.99 10.71
N ASN A 148 21.06 7.64 9.56
CA ASN A 148 21.78 8.88 9.20
C ASN A 148 20.85 10.08 9.01
N TYR A 149 19.60 10.04 9.45
CA TYR A 149 18.58 11.08 9.16
C TYR A 149 18.98 12.50 9.59
N MET A 150 19.82 12.63 10.63
CA MET A 150 20.35 13.92 11.11
C MET A 150 21.40 14.53 10.18
N ARG A 151 21.99 13.74 9.28
CA ARG A 151 23.01 14.19 8.32
C ARG A 151 22.34 14.62 7.02
N LYS A 152 23.08 15.40 6.22
CA LYS A 152 22.68 15.68 4.84
C LYS A 152 22.85 14.40 4.02
N ILE A 153 21.74 13.83 3.56
CA ILE A 153 21.72 12.64 2.69
C ILE A 153 21.48 13.13 1.26
N ASN A 154 22.30 12.69 0.31
CA ASN A 154 22.11 12.94 -1.11
C ASN A 154 21.41 11.73 -1.76
N ILE A 155 20.38 11.99 -2.57
CA ILE A 155 19.66 10.98 -3.34
C ILE A 155 20.61 10.26 -4.31
N ASP A 156 21.57 10.99 -4.91
CA ASP A 156 22.51 10.39 -5.85
C ASP A 156 23.36 9.29 -5.20
N HIS A 157 23.78 9.48 -3.95
CA HIS A 157 24.53 8.46 -3.21
C HIS A 157 23.69 7.22 -2.88
N LEU A 158 22.39 7.41 -2.62
CA LEU A 158 21.48 6.28 -2.39
C LEU A 158 21.23 5.50 -3.69
N ALA A 159 21.13 6.21 -4.81
CA ALA A 159 21.01 5.59 -6.13
C ALA A 159 22.29 4.84 -6.51
N GLU A 160 23.46 5.43 -6.26
CA GLU A 160 24.77 4.81 -6.48
C GLU A 160 24.96 3.54 -5.62
N ALA A 161 24.62 3.61 -4.33
CA ALA A 161 24.66 2.45 -3.43
C ALA A 161 23.65 1.34 -3.80
N ALA A 162 22.61 1.70 -4.56
CA ALA A 162 21.65 0.78 -5.15
C ALA A 162 22.06 0.29 -6.55
N GLU A 163 23.21 0.73 -7.09
CA GLU A 163 23.67 0.45 -8.45
C GLU A 163 22.64 0.90 -9.51
N MET A 164 22.03 2.07 -9.30
CA MET A 164 20.97 2.62 -10.15
C MET A 164 21.26 4.08 -10.53
N THR A 165 20.68 4.52 -11.64
CA THR A 165 20.60 5.96 -11.92
C THR A 165 19.63 6.64 -10.95
N THR A 166 19.87 7.91 -10.62
CA THR A 166 19.00 8.70 -9.71
C THR A 166 17.54 8.67 -10.14
N THR A 167 17.27 8.72 -11.44
CA THR A 167 15.91 8.67 -12.00
C THR A 167 15.26 7.30 -11.81
N ALA A 168 15.97 6.21 -12.12
CA ALA A 168 15.45 4.85 -11.94
C ALA A 168 15.23 4.52 -10.46
N TYR A 169 16.17 4.93 -9.61
CA TYR A 169 16.08 4.82 -8.16
C TYR A 169 14.86 5.57 -7.62
N SER A 170 14.70 6.85 -7.98
CA SER A 170 13.58 7.66 -7.48
C SER A 170 12.22 7.08 -7.91
N ARG A 171 12.13 6.54 -9.14
CA ARG A 171 10.92 5.85 -9.62
C ARG A 171 10.65 4.58 -8.83
N LEU A 172 11.66 3.75 -8.61
CA LEU A 172 11.54 2.51 -7.83
C LEU A 172 11.17 2.80 -6.37
N PHE A 173 11.84 3.77 -5.74
CA PHE A 173 11.57 4.20 -4.37
C PHE A 173 10.13 4.70 -4.25
N ARG A 174 9.68 5.55 -5.18
CA ARG A 174 8.31 6.07 -5.19
C ARG A 174 7.27 4.98 -5.41
N LYS A 175 7.53 4.02 -6.31
CA LYS A 175 6.69 2.83 -6.51
C LYS A 175 6.56 2.02 -5.21
N MET A 176 7.66 1.88 -4.48
CA MET A 176 7.74 1.04 -3.28
C MET A 176 7.27 1.73 -1.99
N LYS A 177 7.35 3.05 -1.90
CA LYS A 177 7.10 3.82 -0.65
C LYS A 177 6.06 4.92 -0.80
N VAL A 178 5.48 5.10 -1.99
CA VAL A 178 4.45 6.12 -2.31
C VAL A 178 4.92 7.55 -1.99
N ALA A 179 6.23 7.73 -1.88
CA ALA A 179 6.86 8.99 -1.57
C ALA A 179 8.19 9.04 -2.31
N SER A 180 8.59 10.23 -2.75
CA SER A 180 9.97 10.42 -3.18
C SER A 180 10.92 10.13 -2.01
N PRO A 181 12.18 9.76 -2.28
CA PRO A 181 13.11 9.50 -1.20
C PRO A 181 13.37 10.75 -0.32
N ILE A 182 13.20 11.96 -0.85
CA ILE A 182 13.30 13.23 -0.08
C ILE A 182 12.10 13.41 0.86
N GLU A 183 10.88 13.18 0.36
CA GLU A 183 9.66 13.26 1.19
C GLU A 183 9.70 12.22 2.30
N TYR A 184 10.15 11.01 1.98
CA TYR A 184 10.30 9.93 2.97
C TYR A 184 11.34 10.27 4.04
N LEU A 185 12.50 10.84 3.66
CA LEU A 185 13.50 11.30 4.62
C LEU A 185 12.98 12.43 5.51
N SER A 186 12.19 13.35 4.95
CA SER A 186 11.54 14.41 5.72
C SER A 186 10.58 13.83 6.77
N GLN A 187 9.81 12.79 6.41
CA GLN A 187 8.94 12.10 7.34
C GLN A 187 9.72 11.45 8.49
N ILE A 188 10.83 10.75 8.19
CA ILE A 188 11.70 10.16 9.23
C ILE A 188 12.17 11.23 10.22
N ARG A 189 12.58 12.41 9.72
CA ARG A 189 13.05 13.52 10.55
C ARG A 189 11.93 14.06 11.43
N MET A 190 10.73 14.24 10.88
CA MET A 190 9.56 14.70 11.64
C MET A 190 9.20 13.70 12.74
N ASP A 191 9.16 12.41 12.43
CA ASP A 191 8.83 11.35 13.40
C ASP A 191 9.88 11.28 14.52
N LYS A 192 11.16 11.44 14.19
CA LYS A 192 12.26 11.46 15.18
C LYS A 192 12.31 12.72 16.02
N ALA A 193 12.03 13.88 15.43
CA ALA A 193 11.94 15.13 16.19
C ALA A 193 10.83 15.04 17.24
N LYS A 194 9.66 14.49 16.88
CA LYS A 194 8.55 14.28 17.81
C LYS A 194 8.93 13.37 18.99
N GLN A 195 9.77 12.35 18.79
CA GLN A 195 10.28 11.48 19.85
C GLN A 195 11.27 12.15 20.82
N ILE A 196 11.85 13.30 20.46
CA ILE A 196 12.82 14.04 21.28
C ILE A 196 12.14 15.14 22.10
N PHE A 197 10.97 15.61 21.65
CA PHE A 197 10.18 16.64 22.34
C PHE A 197 9.05 16.07 23.23
N ASP A 198 8.99 14.74 23.36
CA ASP A 198 8.26 13.99 24.40
C ASP A 198 9.20 13.61 25.57
#